data_AF-A0A950WWJ1-F1
#
_entry.id   AF-A0A950WWJ1-F1
#
_cell.length_a   1.000
_cell.length_b   1.000
_cell.length_c   1.000
_cell.angle_alpha   90.00
_cell.angle_beta   90.00
_cell.angle_gamma   90.00
#
_symmetry.space_group_name_H-M   'P 1'
#
loop_
_entity.id
_entity.type
_entity.pdbx_description
1 polymer ?
#
loop_
_entity_poly.entity_id
_entity_poly.type
_entity_poly.pdbx_seq_one_letter_code
_entity_poly.pdbx_strand_id
1 'polypeptide(L)' 'MPETSGVYEAMTYEQLVEALEQVTNRLASDDLGIEDAADLYEEAGRLHAAAADRLAKVKDR' A
#
# COMPACT_ATOMS: atom_id res chain seq x y z
N MET A 1 -4.19 12.35 -9.85
CA MET A 1 -3.64 11.09 -10.37
C MET A 1 -4.62 9.96 -10.04
N PRO A 2 -5.55 9.58 -10.93
CA PRO A 2 -6.60 8.60 -10.61
C PRO A 2 -6.29 7.15 -10.99
N GLU A 3 -5.05 6.81 -11.35
CA GLU A 3 -4.72 5.48 -11.93
C GLU A 3 -4.25 4.44 -10.92
N THR A 4 -3.82 4.83 -9.71
CA THR A 4 -3.29 3.89 -8.69
C THR A 4 -4.39 3.14 -7.94
N SER A 5 -5.56 3.77 -7.73
CA SER A 5 -6.67 3.16 -6.99
C SER A 5 -7.21 1.88 -7.65
N GLY A 6 -7.35 1.88 -8.99
CA GLY A 6 -7.85 0.71 -9.73
C GLY A 6 -6.87 -0.47 -9.74
N VAL A 7 -5.57 -0.21 -9.57
CA VAL A 7 -4.54 -1.26 -9.48
C VAL A 7 -4.68 -2.03 -8.16
N TYR A 8 -4.86 -1.34 -7.04
CA TYR A 8 -4.99 -1.98 -5.73
C TYR A 8 -6.26 -2.81 -5.60
N GLU A 9 -7.36 -2.41 -6.25
CA GLU A 9 -8.61 -3.16 -6.23
C GLU A 9 -8.48 -4.56 -6.86
N ALA A 10 -7.62 -4.70 -7.87
CA ALA A 10 -7.39 -5.97 -8.57
C ALA A 10 -6.42 -6.93 -7.84
N MET A 11 -5.64 -6.44 -6.88
CA MET A 11 -4.62 -7.23 -6.17
C MET A 11 -5.23 -8.18 -5.13
N THR A 12 -4.57 -9.29 -4.80
CA THR A 12 -4.95 -10.13 -3.64
C THR A 12 -4.53 -9.49 -2.31
N TYR A 13 -5.02 -10.02 -1.19
CA TYR A 13 -4.59 -9.54 0.13
C TYR A 13 -3.07 -9.69 0.30
N GLU A 14 -2.52 -10.83 -0.08
CA GLU A 14 -1.09 -11.13 -0.01
C GLU A 14 -0.28 -10.16 -0.87
N GLN A 15 -0.74 -9.87 -2.09
CA GLN A 15 -0.08 -8.90 -2.98
C GLN A 15 -0.12 -7.48 -2.40
N LEU A 16 -1.22 -7.08 -1.76
CA LEU A 16 -1.32 -5.77 -1.12
C LEU A 16 -0.36 -5.64 0.07
N VAL A 17 -0.22 -6.70 0.88
CA VAL A 17 0.73 -6.74 1.99
C VAL A 17 2.17 -6.74 1.48
N GLU A 18 2.49 -7.52 0.45
CA GLU A 18 3.83 -7.54 -0.17
C GLU A 18 4.21 -6.15 -0.72
N ALA A 19 3.28 -5.45 -1.37
CA ALA A 19 3.52 -4.09 -1.82
C ALA A 19 3.72 -3.11 -0.66
N LEU A 20 2.95 -3.27 0.43
CA LEU A 20 3.12 -2.46 1.64
C LEU A 20 4.50 -2.68 2.27
N GLU A 21 4.98 -3.93 2.31
CA GLU A 21 6.32 -4.26 2.80
C GLU A 21 7.40 -3.59 1.95
N GLN A 22 7.27 -3.61 0.62
CA GLN A 22 8.21 -2.91 -0.28
C GLN A 22 8.25 -1.40 0.00
N VAL A 23 7.09 -0.77 0.19
CA VAL A 23 7.00 0.66 0.54
C VAL A 23 7.65 0.94 1.89
N THR A 24 7.40 0.12 2.91
CA THR A 24 8.02 0.29 4.23
C THR A 24 9.53 0.08 4.21
N ASN A 25 10.05 -0.86 3.40
CA ASN A 25 11.49 -1.05 3.21
C ASN A 25 12.13 0.16 2.56
N ARG A 26 11.43 0.81 1.61
CA ARG A 26 11.92 2.03 0.97
C ARG A 26 11.90 3.22 1.93
N LEU A 27 10.85 3.35 2.75
CA LEU A 27 10.76 4.35 3.82
C LEU A 27 11.88 4.20 4.87
N ALA A 28 12.35 2.97 5.12
CA ALA A 28 13.44 2.69 6.04
C ALA A 28 14.84 2.92 5.42
N SER A 29 14.94 3.33 4.16
CA SER A 29 16.21 3.60 3.51
C SER A 29 16.81 4.94 3.96
N ASP A 30 18.10 4.95 4.30
CA ASP A 30 18.84 6.15 4.72
C ASP A 30 19.03 7.19 3.59
N ASP A 31 18.70 6.85 2.33
CA ASP A 31 18.88 7.74 1.16
C ASP A 31 17.56 8.39 0.69
N LEU A 32 16.52 8.36 1.52
CA LEU A 32 15.21 8.87 1.15
C LEU A 32 15.04 10.36 1.53
N GLY A 33 14.79 11.21 0.53
CA GLY A 33 14.43 12.61 0.73
C GLY A 33 13.04 12.78 1.37
N ILE A 34 12.79 13.93 2.01
CA ILE A 34 11.52 14.21 2.71
C ILE A 34 10.31 14.22 1.73
N GLU A 35 10.50 14.72 0.51
CA GLU A 35 9.44 14.74 -0.52
C GLU A 35 9.07 13.32 -0.96
N ASP A 36 10.07 12.47 -1.23
CA ASP A 36 9.86 11.06 -1.58
C ASP A 36 9.24 10.25 -0.42
N ALA A 37 9.55 10.62 0.82
CA ALA A 37 8.93 10.01 2.00
C ALA A 37 7.43 10.32 2.09
N ALA A 38 7.00 11.55 1.78
CA ALA A 38 5.59 11.93 1.81
C ALA A 38 4.76 11.10 0.80
N ASP A 39 5.26 10.95 -0.43
CA ASP A 39 4.61 10.15 -1.47
C ASP A 39 4.49 8.67 -1.06
N LEU A 40 5.54 8.13 -0.45
CA LEU A 40 5.54 6.75 0.05
C LEU A 40 4.58 6.55 1.22
N TYR A 41 4.43 7.53 2.11
CA TYR A 41 3.43 7.46 3.18
C TYR A 41 2.00 7.49 2.64
N GLU A 42 1.72 8.32 1.63
CA GLU A 42 0.41 8.32 0.97
C GLU A 42 0.13 6.97 0.29
N GLU A 43 1.13 6.41 -0.40
CA GLU A 43 1.03 5.10 -1.02
C GLU A 43 0.79 3.99 0.00
N ALA A 44 1.54 3.98 1.11
CA ALA A 44 1.33 3.04 2.21
C ALA A 44 -0.11 3.14 2.76
N GLY A 45 -0.65 4.35 2.90
CA GLY A 45 -2.03 4.57 3.33
C GLY A 45 -3.06 3.94 2.38
N ARG A 46 -2.87 4.10 1.06
CA ARG A 46 -3.75 3.51 0.04
C ARG A 46 -3.69 1.97 0.04
N LEU A 47 -2.48 1.41 0.12
CA LEU A 47 -2.27 -0.05 0.20
C LEU A 47 -2.88 -0.64 1.46
N HIS A 48 -2.67 0.00 2.62
CA HIS A 48 -3.24 -0.45 3.88
C HIS A 48 -4.77 -0.43 3.86
N ALA A 49 -5.39 0.62 3.33
CA ALA A 49 -6.84 0.69 3.19
C ALA A 49 -7.40 -0.45 2.33
N ALA A 50 -6.79 -0.70 1.16
CA ALA A 50 -7.19 -1.79 0.28
C ALA A 50 -7.01 -3.18 0.93
N ALA A 51 -5.92 -3.38 1.68
CA ALA A 51 -5.67 -4.64 2.40
C ALA A 51 -6.71 -4.87 3.51
N ALA A 52 -7.04 -3.81 4.26
CA ALA A 52 -8.06 -3.86 5.30
C ALA A 52 -9.44 -4.21 4.73
N ASP A 53 -9.83 -3.57 3.63
CA ASP A 53 -11.09 -3.85 2.93
C ASP A 53 -11.14 -5.29 2.41
N ARG A 54 -10.03 -5.80 1.87
CA ARG A 54 -9.95 -7.19 1.39
C ARG A 54 -10.06 -8.18 2.55
N LEU A 55 -9.38 -7.91 3.66
CA LEU A 55 -9.43 -8.75 4.85
C LEU A 55 -10.84 -8.81 5.45
N ALA A 56 -11.55 -7.68 5.50
CA ALA A 56 -12.93 -7.62 5.97
C ALA A 56 -13.85 -8.51 5.13
N LYS A 57 -13.74 -8.45 3.79
CA LYS A 57 -14.51 -9.31 2.87
C LYS A 57 -14.26 -10.81 3.07
N VAL A 58 -13.05 -11.19 3.50
CA VAL A 58 -12.71 -12.59 3.81
C VAL A 58 -13.27 -13.02 5.16
N LYS A 59 -13.29 -12.12 6.16
CA LYS A 59 -13.78 -12.40 7.51
C LYS A 59 -15.30 -12.48 7.62
N ASP A 60 -16.02 -11.76 6.77
CA ASP A 60 -17.49 -11.74 6.75
C ASP A 60 -18.12 -12.91 5.96
N ARG A 61 -17.33 -13.94 5.62
CA ARG A 61 -17.73 -15.10 4.83
C ARG A 61 -17.89 -16.35 5.68
#